data_AF-A0A2V9VI39-F1
#
_entry.id   AF-A0A2V9VI39-F1
#
_cell.length_a   1.000
_cell.length_b   1.000
_cell.length_c   1.000
_cell.angle_alpha   90.00
_cell.angle_beta   90.00
_cell.angle_gamma   90.00
#
_symmetry.space_group_name_H-M   'P 1'
#
loop_
_entity.id
_entity.type
_entity.pdbx_description
1 polymer ?
#
loop_
_entity_poly.entity_id
_entity_poly.type
_entity_poly.pdbx_seq_one_letter_code
_entity_poly.pdbx_strand_id
1 'polypeptide(L)'
;MRKLRSLRDPHGIQKFVDAMPYHLADTAWSPRRVLAENTSHCLEGAIFAAAALRANGFPPLIVDLEADHDTDHVLAVYQLDGHWGAVAKSNYTGCRYREPVYRTLRELALSYFNIYFNLRKERTLRRFSRPVNLARFDRLAWMTTDKPVWFIVYHLLEIPHYNLFSKRIAARLHRVDERVYQAEILGKAHKRGD
;
A
#
# COMPACT_ATOMS: atom_id res chain seq x y z
N MET A 1 1.50 7.00 -20.44
CA MET A 1 1.22 8.22 -19.65
C MET A 1 -0.23 8.72 -19.75
N ARG A 2 -0.88 8.79 -20.94
CA ARG A 2 -2.26 9.31 -21.09
C ARG A 2 -3.28 8.74 -20.09
N LYS A 3 -3.29 7.41 -19.91
CA LYS A 3 -4.20 6.75 -18.96
C LYS A 3 -3.94 7.18 -17.51
N LEU A 4 -2.68 7.29 -17.09
CA LEU A 4 -2.34 7.72 -15.73
C LEU A 4 -2.82 9.15 -15.45
N ARG A 5 -2.65 10.08 -16.41
CA ARG A 5 -3.15 11.46 -16.30
C ARG A 5 -4.69 11.53 -16.28
N SER A 6 -5.38 10.60 -16.95
CA SER A 6 -6.85 10.59 -16.97
C SER A 6 -7.49 10.25 -15.62
N LEU A 7 -6.70 9.78 -14.64
CA LEU A 7 -7.18 9.48 -13.29
C LEU A 7 -7.35 10.74 -12.43
N ARG A 8 -6.84 11.90 -12.88
CA ARG A 8 -7.03 13.26 -12.34
C ARG A 8 -6.43 13.54 -10.96
N ASP A 9 -6.85 12.80 -9.94
CA ASP A 9 -6.57 13.09 -8.54
C ASP A 9 -6.39 11.79 -7.72
N PRO A 10 -5.90 11.86 -6.46
CA PRO A 10 -5.67 10.67 -5.64
C PRO A 10 -6.91 9.77 -5.49
N HIS A 11 -8.10 10.34 -5.38
CA HIS A 11 -9.35 9.58 -5.26
C HIS A 11 -9.70 8.87 -6.59
N GLY A 12 -9.50 9.52 -7.73
CA GLY A 12 -9.66 8.92 -9.06
C GLY A 12 -8.67 7.79 -9.30
N ILE A 13 -7.44 7.92 -8.80
CA ILE A 13 -6.43 6.83 -8.81
C ILE A 13 -6.90 5.66 -7.96
N GLN A 14 -7.39 5.93 -6.74
CA GLN A 14 -7.91 4.90 -5.86
C GLN A 14 -9.06 4.13 -6.51
N LYS A 15 -10.05 4.81 -7.09
CA LYS A 15 -11.18 4.16 -7.78
C LYS A 15 -10.71 3.18 -8.86
N PHE A 16 -9.66 3.55 -9.60
CA PHE A 16 -9.07 2.66 -10.59
C PHE A 16 -8.38 1.44 -9.94
N VAL A 17 -7.62 1.66 -8.86
CA VAL A 17 -6.92 0.61 -8.12
C VAL A 17 -7.87 -0.38 -7.45
N ASP A 18 -9.01 0.10 -6.94
CA ASP A 18 -10.07 -0.72 -6.34
C ASP A 18 -10.83 -1.55 -7.38
N ALA A 19 -11.03 -1.01 -8.58
CA ALA A 19 -11.72 -1.71 -9.66
C ALA A 19 -10.91 -2.88 -10.25
N MET A 20 -9.57 -2.87 -10.10
CA MET A 20 -8.73 -4.00 -10.49
C MET A 20 -8.99 -5.19 -9.55
N PRO A 21 -9.07 -6.44 -10.04
CA PRO A 21 -9.03 -7.62 -9.18
C PRO A 21 -7.76 -7.64 -8.31
N TYR A 22 -7.85 -8.29 -7.15
CA TYR A 22 -6.67 -8.61 -6.34
C TYR A 22 -6.12 -9.95 -6.81
N HIS A 23 -4.93 -9.99 -7.41
CA HIS A 23 -4.29 -11.26 -7.78
C HIS A 23 -3.42 -11.80 -6.65
N LEU A 24 -3.36 -13.13 -6.54
CA LEU A 24 -2.53 -13.83 -5.56
C LEU A 24 -1.33 -14.44 -6.31
N ALA A 25 -0.38 -13.59 -6.67
CA ALA A 25 0.82 -13.94 -7.42
C ALA A 25 2.08 -13.46 -6.70
N ASP A 26 3.19 -14.16 -6.91
CA ASP A 26 4.51 -13.75 -6.45
C ASP A 26 5.22 -12.95 -7.57
N THR A 27 4.81 -11.70 -7.72
CA THR A 27 5.26 -10.82 -8.80
C THR A 27 5.66 -9.44 -8.26
N ALA A 28 6.41 -8.71 -9.08
CA ALA A 28 6.72 -7.30 -8.85
C ALA A 28 6.63 -6.56 -10.19
N TRP A 29 5.42 -6.41 -10.70
CA TRP A 29 5.17 -5.78 -12.00
C TRP A 29 5.37 -4.27 -11.97
N SER A 30 5.83 -3.75 -13.11
CA SER A 30 5.85 -2.32 -13.38
C SER A 30 4.42 -1.77 -13.56
N PRO A 31 4.20 -0.46 -13.40
CA PRO A 31 2.92 0.18 -13.71
C PRO A 31 2.40 -0.11 -15.12
N ARG A 32 3.29 -0.29 -16.11
CA ARG A 32 2.90 -0.69 -17.48
C ARG A 32 2.26 -2.08 -17.48
N ARG A 33 2.88 -3.05 -16.81
CA ARG A 33 2.38 -4.43 -16.72
C ARG A 33 1.06 -4.49 -15.94
N VAL A 34 0.97 -3.82 -14.79
CA VAL A 34 -0.30 -3.69 -14.03
C VAL A 34 -1.43 -3.15 -14.91
N LEU A 35 -1.15 -2.13 -15.74
CA LEU A 35 -2.15 -1.57 -16.63
C LEU A 35 -2.56 -2.53 -17.76
N ALA A 36 -1.62 -3.32 -18.29
CA ALA A 36 -1.89 -4.28 -19.36
C ALA A 36 -2.70 -5.49 -18.86
N GLU A 37 -2.33 -6.01 -17.69
CA GLU A 37 -2.98 -7.18 -17.07
C GLU A 37 -4.26 -6.81 -16.30
N ASN A 38 -4.44 -5.52 -15.98
CA ASN A 38 -5.57 -4.96 -15.24
C ASN A 38 -5.83 -5.66 -13.89
N THR A 39 -4.78 -6.03 -13.18
CA THR A 39 -4.82 -6.66 -11.86
C THR A 39 -3.54 -6.31 -11.08
N SER A 40 -3.60 -6.39 -9.75
CA SER A 40 -2.44 -6.14 -8.88
C SER A 40 -2.66 -6.67 -7.46
N HIS A 41 -1.59 -6.85 -6.68
CA HIS A 41 -1.63 -6.95 -5.23
C HIS A 41 -1.16 -5.64 -4.59
N CYS A 42 -0.99 -5.58 -3.27
CA CYS A 42 -0.65 -4.35 -2.53
C CYS A 42 0.58 -3.60 -3.09
N LEU A 43 1.73 -4.28 -3.19
CA LEU A 43 2.97 -3.71 -3.72
C LEU A 43 2.79 -3.12 -5.13
N GLU A 44 2.28 -3.91 -6.07
CA GLU A 44 2.13 -3.48 -7.46
C GLU A 44 1.10 -2.35 -7.60
N GLY A 45 0.02 -2.42 -6.83
CA GLY A 45 -0.99 -1.37 -6.75
C GLY A 45 -0.42 -0.05 -6.24
N ALA A 46 0.45 -0.09 -5.22
CA ALA A 46 1.14 1.09 -4.71
C ALA A 46 2.14 1.66 -5.72
N ILE A 47 2.93 0.82 -6.39
CA ILE A 47 3.87 1.28 -7.43
C ILE A 47 3.10 1.92 -8.60
N PHE A 48 2.00 1.31 -9.04
CA PHE A 48 1.11 1.88 -10.05
C PHE A 48 0.52 3.21 -9.59
N ALA A 49 0.02 3.29 -8.36
CA ALA A 49 -0.56 4.51 -7.80
C ALA A 49 0.48 5.63 -7.69
N ALA A 50 1.72 5.35 -7.28
CA ALA A 50 2.81 6.32 -7.26
C ALA A 50 3.15 6.84 -8.68
N ALA A 51 3.11 5.97 -9.70
CA ALA A 51 3.25 6.38 -11.09
C ALA A 51 2.09 7.27 -11.56
N ALA A 52 0.86 6.99 -11.13
CA ALA A 52 -0.30 7.81 -11.42
C ALA A 52 -0.24 9.16 -10.70
N LEU A 53 0.15 9.18 -9.42
CA LEU A 53 0.38 10.40 -8.65
C LEU A 53 1.40 11.31 -9.36
N ARG A 54 2.53 10.74 -9.81
CA ARG A 54 3.51 11.46 -10.65
C ARG A 54 2.92 12.05 -11.90
N ALA A 55 2.10 11.29 -12.63
CA ALA A 55 1.47 11.77 -13.84
C ALA A 55 0.51 12.95 -13.60
N ASN A 56 0.00 13.09 -12.37
CA ASN A 56 -0.93 14.12 -11.92
C ASN A 56 -0.27 15.18 -11.01
N GLY A 57 1.06 15.32 -11.03
CA GLY A 57 1.78 16.43 -10.40
C GLY A 57 2.26 16.19 -8.96
N PHE A 58 2.00 15.02 -8.38
CA PHE A 58 2.50 14.67 -7.05
C PHE A 58 3.86 13.94 -7.13
N PRO A 59 4.73 14.03 -6.13
CA PRO A 59 5.92 13.18 -6.07
C PRO A 59 5.53 11.68 -5.99
N PRO A 60 6.22 10.75 -6.68
CA PRO A 60 5.90 9.31 -6.65
C PRO A 60 6.44 8.66 -5.36
N LEU A 61 5.76 8.92 -4.25
CA LEU A 61 6.16 8.42 -2.94
C LEU A 61 5.45 7.12 -2.59
N ILE A 62 6.21 6.17 -2.04
CA ILE A 62 5.64 5.00 -1.36
C ILE A 62 6.14 4.89 0.07
N VAL A 63 5.33 4.28 0.93
CA VAL A 63 5.65 3.96 2.33
C VAL A 63 5.40 2.47 2.54
N ASP A 64 6.28 1.84 3.29
CA ASP A 64 6.19 0.43 3.67
C ASP A 64 5.71 0.31 5.11
N LEU A 65 4.76 -0.57 5.34
CA LEU A 65 4.17 -0.90 6.62
C LEU A 65 4.55 -2.35 6.97
N GLU A 66 5.31 -2.53 8.05
CA GLU A 66 5.75 -3.85 8.47
C GLU A 66 4.91 -4.42 9.61
N ALA A 67 4.60 -5.70 9.50
CA ALA A 67 3.76 -6.43 10.43
C ALA A 67 4.45 -7.69 10.99
N ASP A 68 4.17 -8.03 12.24
CA ASP A 68 4.67 -9.27 12.86
C ASP A 68 3.72 -10.43 12.57
N HIS A 69 4.25 -11.59 12.13
CA HIS A 69 3.46 -12.80 11.84
C HIS A 69 2.31 -12.58 10.85
N ASP A 70 2.54 -11.69 9.88
CA ASP A 70 1.60 -11.26 8.87
C ASP A 70 2.38 -10.80 7.63
N THR A 71 1.67 -10.45 6.56
CA THR A 71 2.28 -9.83 5.38
C THR A 71 2.41 -8.32 5.55
N ASP A 72 3.49 -7.74 5.04
CA ASP A 72 3.69 -6.29 4.95
C ASP A 72 2.76 -5.64 3.92
N HIS A 73 2.62 -4.31 3.98
CA HIS A 73 1.73 -3.55 3.11
C HIS A 73 2.38 -2.26 2.63
N VAL A 74 2.29 -2.02 1.33
CA VAL A 74 2.88 -0.83 0.69
C VAL A 74 1.77 0.14 0.32
N LEU A 75 1.98 1.42 0.64
CA LEU A 75 1.06 2.52 0.34
C LEU A 75 1.71 3.48 -0.66
N ALA A 76 0.95 4.00 -1.62
CA ALA A 76 1.34 5.20 -2.33
C ALA A 76 0.84 6.43 -1.56
N VAL A 77 1.74 7.28 -1.11
CA VAL A 77 1.38 8.42 -0.25
C VAL A 77 1.46 9.74 -1.00
N TYR A 78 0.63 10.69 -0.63
CA TYR A 78 0.61 12.03 -1.20
C TYR A 78 0.36 13.06 -0.10
N GLN A 79 0.67 14.32 -0.39
CA GLN A 79 0.33 15.44 0.48
C GLN A 79 -0.58 16.42 -0.22
N LEU A 80 -1.57 16.93 0.51
CA LEU A 80 -2.43 18.04 0.12
C LEU A 80 -2.56 18.97 1.33
N ASP A 81 -2.30 20.26 1.15
CA ASP A 81 -2.35 21.29 2.21
C ASP A 81 -1.62 20.90 3.50
N GLY A 82 -0.43 20.31 3.35
CA GLY A 82 0.43 19.89 4.48
C GLY A 82 0.00 18.60 5.18
N HIS A 83 -1.05 17.93 4.71
CA HIS A 83 -1.58 16.69 5.28
C HIS A 83 -1.33 15.50 4.37
N TRP A 84 -1.00 14.36 4.97
CA TRP A 84 -0.76 13.10 4.30
C TRP A 84 -2.05 12.35 4.03
N GLY A 85 -2.20 11.85 2.80
CA GLY A 85 -3.18 10.84 2.43
C GLY A 85 -2.48 9.63 1.79
N ALA A 86 -3.26 8.59 1.48
CA ALA A 86 -2.75 7.38 0.84
C ALA A 86 -3.71 6.79 -0.18
N VAL A 87 -3.13 6.21 -1.23
CA VAL A 87 -3.78 5.32 -2.18
C VAL A 87 -3.20 3.92 -1.96
N ALA A 88 -4.07 2.92 -1.81
CA ALA A 88 -3.62 1.57 -1.51
C ALA A 88 -4.58 0.50 -2.02
N LYS A 89 -4.02 -0.68 -2.31
CA LYS A 89 -4.74 -1.89 -2.67
C LYS A 89 -4.56 -2.92 -1.59
N SER A 90 -5.64 -3.50 -1.08
CA SER A 90 -5.54 -4.55 -0.06
C SER A 90 -6.58 -5.63 -0.27
N ASN A 91 -6.25 -6.80 0.28
CA ASN A 91 -7.17 -7.92 0.41
C ASN A 91 -8.11 -7.77 1.62
N TYR A 92 -7.89 -6.72 2.42
CA TYR A 92 -8.76 -6.31 3.52
C TYR A 92 -9.56 -5.06 3.12
N THR A 93 -10.82 -4.99 3.54
CA THR A 93 -11.79 -3.96 3.13
C THR A 93 -11.29 -2.54 3.44
N GLY A 94 -10.85 -2.29 4.67
CA GLY A 94 -10.50 -0.96 5.16
C GLY A 94 -9.04 -0.56 4.92
N CYS A 95 -8.15 -1.50 4.59
CA CYS A 95 -6.70 -1.27 4.40
C CYS A 95 -6.35 -0.63 3.04
N ARG A 96 -7.12 0.39 2.66
CA ARG A 96 -7.11 1.03 1.33
C ARG A 96 -6.85 2.54 1.45
N TYR A 97 -7.63 3.35 0.76
CA TYR A 97 -7.51 4.81 0.70
C TYR A 97 -7.53 5.50 2.06
N ARG A 98 -6.85 6.64 2.12
CA ARG A 98 -6.92 7.58 3.23
C ARG A 98 -7.01 9.00 2.71
N GLU A 99 -7.99 9.73 3.21
CA GLU A 99 -8.10 11.18 2.99
C GLU A 99 -6.88 11.90 3.58
N PRO A 100 -6.48 13.04 3.00
CA PRO A 100 -5.30 13.77 3.44
C PRO A 100 -5.62 14.59 4.71
N VAL A 101 -5.78 13.92 5.84
CA VAL A 101 -6.11 14.54 7.13
C VAL A 101 -5.04 14.30 8.21
N TYR A 102 -3.96 13.59 7.86
CA TYR A 102 -2.93 13.17 8.82
C TYR A 102 -1.72 14.11 8.76
N ARG A 103 -1.31 14.70 9.88
CA ARG A 103 -0.19 15.66 9.92
C ARG A 103 1.17 14.98 9.80
N THR A 104 1.26 13.72 10.21
CA THR A 104 2.49 12.94 10.15
C THR A 104 2.28 11.58 9.50
N LEU A 105 3.35 11.01 8.94
CA LEU A 105 3.31 9.64 8.44
C LEU A 105 2.99 8.61 9.52
N ARG A 106 3.39 8.88 10.77
CA ARG A 106 3.02 8.04 11.90
C ARG A 106 1.51 8.05 12.15
N GLU A 107 0.87 9.22 12.09
CA GLU A 107 -0.59 9.33 12.19
C GLU A 107 -1.28 8.59 11.03
N LEU A 108 -0.79 8.75 9.80
CA LEU A 108 -1.29 8.02 8.65
C LEU A 108 -1.16 6.50 8.86
N ALA A 109 0.01 6.00 9.29
CA ALA A 109 0.22 4.58 9.56
C ALA A 109 -0.65 4.06 10.71
N LEU A 110 -0.84 4.84 11.78
CA LEU A 110 -1.76 4.49 12.88
C LEU A 110 -3.22 4.38 12.42
N SER A 111 -3.63 5.06 11.34
CA SER A 111 -4.98 4.92 10.77
C SER A 111 -5.26 3.52 10.19
N TYR A 112 -4.22 2.72 9.93
CA TYR A 112 -4.36 1.33 9.50
C TYR A 112 -4.35 0.37 10.69
N PHE A 113 -3.75 0.75 11.82
CA PHE A 113 -3.43 -0.17 12.92
C PHE A 113 -4.61 -1.04 13.41
N ASN A 114 -5.79 -0.46 13.64
CA ASN A 114 -6.90 -1.21 14.23
C ASN A 114 -7.56 -2.21 13.28
N ILE A 115 -7.37 -2.01 11.97
CA ILE A 115 -7.91 -2.87 10.91
C ILE A 115 -6.83 -3.77 10.29
N TYR A 116 -5.60 -3.66 10.79
CA TYR A 116 -4.46 -4.45 10.33
C TYR A 116 -4.23 -5.63 11.27
N PHE A 117 -4.75 -6.78 10.88
CA PHE A 117 -4.66 -8.01 11.64
C PHE A 117 -4.55 -9.23 10.75
N ASN A 118 -3.99 -10.31 11.29
CA ASN A 118 -3.91 -11.59 10.60
C ASN A 118 -5.18 -12.44 10.78
N LEU A 119 -5.24 -13.60 10.12
CA LEU A 119 -6.36 -14.54 10.22
C LEU A 119 -6.56 -15.14 11.62
N ARG A 120 -5.60 -15.00 12.53
CA ARG A 120 -5.75 -15.34 13.97
C ARG A 120 -6.31 -14.18 14.80
N LYS A 121 -6.75 -13.10 14.14
CA LYS A 121 -7.32 -11.87 14.73
C LYS A 121 -6.33 -11.07 15.55
N GLU A 122 -5.03 -11.31 15.40
CA GLU A 122 -3.98 -10.58 16.13
C GLU A 122 -3.72 -9.25 15.42
N ARG A 123 -3.59 -8.13 16.15
CA ARG A 123 -3.13 -6.87 15.57
C ARG A 123 -1.64 -6.94 15.29
N THR A 124 -1.24 -6.85 14.03
CA THR A 124 0.10 -7.26 13.57
C THR A 124 0.97 -6.10 13.14
N LEU A 125 0.40 -4.97 12.69
CA LEU A 125 1.16 -3.80 12.26
C LEU A 125 2.08 -3.27 13.40
N ARG A 126 3.36 -3.04 13.10
CA ARG A 126 4.37 -2.58 14.08
C ARG A 126 5.16 -1.37 13.65
N ARG A 127 5.59 -1.33 12.38
CA ARG A 127 6.58 -0.36 11.92
C ARG A 127 6.14 0.26 10.61
N PHE A 128 6.73 1.40 10.31
CA PHE A 128 6.54 2.10 9.04
C PHE A 128 7.86 2.71 8.58
N SER A 129 8.09 2.78 7.28
CA SER A 129 9.28 3.41 6.71
C SER A 129 9.10 4.91 6.47
N ARG A 130 10.22 5.59 6.17
CA ARG A 130 10.16 6.92 5.54
C ARG A 130 9.68 6.81 4.09
N PRO A 131 9.10 7.87 3.50
CA PRO A 131 8.65 7.82 2.12
C PRO A 131 9.84 7.62 1.19
N VAL A 132 9.72 6.67 0.28
CA VAL A 132 10.67 6.45 -0.80
C VAL A 132 10.15 7.13 -2.05
N ASN A 133 10.93 8.08 -2.57
CA ASN A 133 10.63 8.69 -3.86
C ASN A 133 11.13 7.78 -5.00
N LEU A 134 10.19 7.19 -5.74
CA LEU A 134 10.49 6.27 -6.83
C LEU A 134 11.20 6.92 -8.02
N ALA A 135 11.24 8.25 -8.11
CA ALA A 135 12.04 8.96 -9.12
C ALA A 135 13.53 8.56 -9.07
N ARG A 136 14.00 8.09 -7.91
CA ARG A 136 15.38 7.57 -7.76
C ARG A 136 15.68 6.35 -8.63
N PHE A 137 14.64 5.64 -9.08
CA PHE A 137 14.76 4.47 -9.94
C PHE A 137 14.50 4.78 -11.42
N ASP A 138 14.41 6.06 -11.81
CA ASP A 138 14.10 6.46 -13.18
C ASP A 138 15.08 5.89 -14.21
N ARG A 139 16.37 5.79 -13.85
CA ARG A 139 17.40 5.15 -14.69
C ARG A 139 17.13 3.67 -15.00
N LEU A 140 16.28 3.02 -14.21
CA LEU A 140 15.86 1.63 -14.37
C LEU A 140 14.50 1.51 -15.09
N ALA A 141 13.94 2.64 -15.54
CA ALA A 141 12.66 2.71 -16.23
C ALA A 141 11.51 2.02 -15.46
N TRP A 142 11.48 2.15 -14.12
CA TRP A 142 10.55 1.43 -13.23
C TRP A 142 9.07 1.55 -13.63
N MET A 143 8.67 2.66 -14.25
CA MET A 143 7.29 2.88 -14.72
C MET A 143 6.91 2.06 -15.96
N THR A 144 7.89 1.74 -16.79
CA THR A 144 7.68 1.29 -18.18
C THR A 144 8.43 0.03 -18.54
N THR A 145 9.33 -0.47 -17.70
CA THR A 145 10.04 -1.72 -17.98
C THR A 145 9.07 -2.89 -18.08
N ASP A 146 9.34 -3.83 -18.97
CA ASP A 146 8.58 -5.09 -19.06
C ASP A 146 9.15 -6.18 -18.13
N LYS A 147 10.28 -5.88 -17.46
CA LYS A 147 10.92 -6.72 -16.45
C LYS A 147 10.32 -6.46 -15.05
N PRO A 148 10.38 -7.43 -14.12
CA PRO A 148 10.01 -7.19 -12.73
C PRO A 148 10.83 -6.05 -12.09
N VAL A 149 10.21 -5.29 -11.19
CA VAL A 149 10.78 -4.15 -10.46
C VAL A 149 11.21 -4.53 -9.04
N TRP A 150 11.73 -5.75 -8.85
CA TRP A 150 12.19 -6.27 -7.55
C TRP A 150 13.19 -5.36 -6.84
N PHE A 151 13.95 -4.53 -7.57
CA PHE A 151 14.84 -3.53 -6.98
C PHE A 151 14.13 -2.52 -6.07
N ILE A 152 12.83 -2.26 -6.27
CA ILE A 152 12.02 -1.45 -5.35
C ILE A 152 11.81 -2.21 -4.04
N VAL A 153 11.45 -3.50 -4.12
CA VAL A 153 11.23 -4.36 -2.95
C VAL A 153 12.50 -4.49 -2.14
N TYR A 154 13.63 -4.82 -2.77
CA TYR A 154 14.91 -4.93 -2.07
C TYR A 154 15.30 -3.62 -1.38
N HIS A 155 15.02 -2.49 -2.02
CA HIS A 155 15.24 -1.21 -1.38
C HIS A 155 14.34 -0.97 -0.16
N LEU A 156 13.06 -1.37 -0.21
CA LEU A 156 12.16 -1.26 0.94
C LEU A 156 12.62 -2.14 2.11
N LEU A 157 13.21 -3.30 1.85
CA LEU A 157 13.76 -4.18 2.89
C LEU A 157 15.01 -3.61 3.58
N GLU A 158 15.73 -2.70 2.93
CA GLU A 158 17.01 -2.14 3.43
C GLU A 158 16.84 -0.83 4.21
N ILE A 159 15.77 -0.07 3.94
CA ILE A 159 15.60 1.24 4.56
C ILE A 159 15.20 1.12 6.04
N PRO A 160 15.46 2.15 6.86
CA PRO A 160 15.02 2.14 8.24
C PRO A 160 13.49 2.19 8.38
N HIS A 161 12.96 1.34 9.25
CA HIS A 161 11.58 1.40 9.73
C HIS A 161 11.51 1.83 11.19
N TYR A 162 10.44 2.55 11.51
CA TYR A 162 10.21 3.18 12.80
C TYR A 162 9.04 2.51 13.50
N ASN A 163 9.22 2.19 14.79
CA ASN A 163 8.15 1.62 15.60
C ASN A 163 6.96 2.58 15.72
N LEU A 164 5.74 2.08 15.50
CA LEU A 164 4.51 2.84 15.73
C LEU A 164 4.28 3.08 17.22
N PHE A 165 4.63 2.13 18.07
CA PHE A 165 4.49 2.18 19.52
C PHE A 165 5.54 1.28 20.19
N SER A 166 5.67 1.40 21.52
CA SER A 166 6.67 0.63 22.26
C SER A 166 6.36 -0.87 22.28
N LYS A 167 7.40 -1.70 22.44
CA LYS A 167 7.25 -3.16 22.65
C LYS A 167 6.34 -3.49 23.84
N ARG A 168 6.32 -2.63 24.87
CA ARG A 168 5.45 -2.77 26.04
C ARG A 168 3.96 -2.63 25.68
N ILE A 169 3.62 -1.72 24.77
CA ILE A 169 2.25 -1.60 24.24
C ILE A 169 1.93 -2.81 23.37
N ALA A 170 2.84 -3.19 22.46
CA ALA A 170 2.65 -4.34 21.56
C ALA A 170 2.30 -5.64 22.31
N ALA A 171 2.98 -5.90 23.44
CA ALA A 171 2.76 -7.09 24.27
C ALA A 171 1.39 -7.14 24.99
N ARG A 172 0.65 -6.03 25.01
CA ARG A 172 -0.65 -5.92 25.68
C ARG A 172 -1.82 -5.76 24.71
N LEU A 173 -1.57 -5.87 23.40
CA LEU A 173 -2.63 -5.76 22.41
C LEU A 173 -3.57 -6.96 22.48
N HIS A 174 -4.86 -6.68 22.35
CA HIS A 174 -5.88 -7.71 22.26
C HIS A 174 -6.11 -8.12 20.80
N ARG A 175 -6.75 -9.29 20.62
CA ARG A 175 -7.29 -9.68 19.33
C ARG A 175 -8.45 -8.77 18.93
N VAL A 176 -8.73 -8.67 17.62
CA VAL A 176 -9.95 -8.01 17.14
C VAL A 176 -11.16 -8.91 17.42
N ASP A 177 -12.32 -8.29 17.66
CA ASP A 177 -13.57 -9.03 17.83
C ASP A 177 -14.09 -9.57 16.48
N GLU A 178 -15.14 -10.39 16.55
CA GLU A 178 -15.73 -11.03 15.38
C GLU A 178 -16.29 -10.05 14.36
N ARG A 179 -16.90 -8.94 14.81
CA ARG A 179 -17.55 -7.99 13.92
C ARG A 179 -16.51 -7.27 13.07
N VAL A 180 -15.42 -6.82 13.70
CA VAL A 180 -14.29 -6.22 12.98
C VAL A 180 -13.66 -7.22 12.03
N TYR A 181 -13.45 -8.46 12.48
CA TYR A 181 -12.89 -9.53 11.65
C TYR A 181 -13.69 -9.72 10.35
N GLN A 182 -15.00 -9.97 10.47
CA GLN A 182 -15.87 -10.22 9.32
C GLN A 182 -15.99 -9.03 8.38
N ALA A 183 -16.01 -7.80 8.92
CA ALA A 183 -16.08 -6.59 8.10
C ALA A 183 -14.83 -6.41 7.22
N GLU A 184 -13.64 -6.68 7.76
CA GLU A 184 -12.40 -6.44 7.03
C GLU A 184 -12.04 -7.56 6.06
N ILE A 185 -12.47 -8.81 6.29
CA ILE A 185 -12.22 -9.90 5.32
C ILE A 185 -13.30 -9.99 4.22
N LEU A 186 -14.28 -9.08 4.23
CA LEU A 186 -15.33 -9.05 3.21
C LEU A 186 -14.73 -8.83 1.82
N GLY A 187 -15.03 -9.73 0.88
CA GLY A 187 -14.52 -9.64 -0.50
C GLY A 187 -13.04 -9.97 -0.65
N LYS A 188 -12.41 -10.55 0.38
CA LYS A 188 -11.04 -11.08 0.31
C LYS A 188 -10.91 -12.09 -0.83
N ALA A 189 -9.85 -11.97 -1.62
CA ALA A 189 -9.48 -12.94 -2.65
C ALA A 189 -8.99 -14.25 -2.03
N HIS A 190 -9.35 -15.35 -2.71
CA HIS A 190 -8.99 -16.72 -2.39
C HIS A 190 -8.22 -17.34 -3.55
N LYS A 191 -7.28 -18.25 -3.27
CA LYS A 191 -6.68 -19.03 -4.35
C LYS A 191 -7.75 -19.98 -4.86
N ARG A 192 -7.80 -20.20 -6.18
CA ARG A 192 -8.71 -21.21 -6.74
C ARG A 192 -8.32 -22.58 -6.17
N GLY A 193 -9.20 -23.17 -5.36
CA GLY A 193 -8.98 -24.47 -4.73
C GLY A 193 -9.05 -24.48 -3.19
N ASP A 194 -9.24 -23.31 -2.55
CA ASP A 194 -9.57 -23.20 -1.11
C ASP A 194 -11.09 -23.35 -0.85
#